data_AF-A0A951HTQ3-F1
#
_entry.id   AF-A0A951HTQ3-F1
#
_cell.length_a   1.000
_cell.length_b   1.000
_cell.length_c   1.000
_cell.angle_alpha   90.00
_cell.angle_beta   90.00
_cell.angle_gamma   90.00
#
_symmetry.space_group_name_H-M   'P 1'
#
loop_
_entity.id
_entity.type
_entity.pdbx_description
1 polymer ?
#
loop_
_entity_poly.entity_id
_entity_poly.type
_entity_poly.pdbx_seq_one_letter_code
_entity_poly.pdbx_strand_id
1 'polypeptide(L)'
;MIKAGLLNRAKGGVKGQKARTGVAVKGFEGGQMPLHRRLPKRGFWNPFSTDYNEVNLGRIQQAVESGKLAAGEPVTVEALLAAGVCSKPRDGVKLLGAGEI
;
A
#
# COMPACT_ATOMS: atom_id res chain seq x y z
N MET A 1 -33.29 -4.06 22.39
CA MET A 1 -32.06 -4.85 22.13
C MET A 1 -32.44 -6.07 21.28
N ILE A 2 -32.24 -6.01 19.96
CA ILE A 2 -32.49 -7.14 19.05
C ILE A 2 -31.24 -8.02 19.06
N LYS A 3 -31.45 -9.30 19.39
CA LYS A 3 -30.46 -10.37 19.58
C LYS A 3 -29.72 -10.64 18.26
N ALA A 4 -28.38 -10.64 18.30
CA ALA A 4 -27.50 -10.85 17.15
C ALA A 4 -27.88 -12.12 16.36
N GLY A 5 -28.21 -11.94 15.08
CA GLY A 5 -28.61 -13.02 14.18
C GLY A 5 -27.43 -13.78 13.61
N LEU A 6 -27.16 -14.99 14.13
CA LEU A 6 -26.34 -16.00 13.47
C LEU A 6 -26.98 -17.39 13.68
N LEU A 7 -27.96 -17.75 12.83
CA LEU A 7 -28.67 -19.03 12.89
C LEU A 7 -27.85 -20.17 12.28
N ASN A 8 -27.84 -21.34 12.97
CA ASN A 8 -27.51 -22.76 12.69
C ASN A 8 -26.60 -23.22 11.53
N ARG A 9 -26.04 -22.33 10.71
CA ARG A 9 -25.08 -22.61 9.63
C ARG A 9 -24.15 -21.41 9.44
N ALA A 10 -23.55 -20.97 10.55
CA ALA A 10 -22.72 -19.77 10.64
C ALA A 10 -21.52 -19.78 9.66
N LYS A 11 -21.77 -19.42 8.40
CA LYS A 11 -20.82 -19.09 7.30
C LYS A 11 -20.22 -20.24 6.48
N GLY A 12 -20.44 -21.51 6.84
CA GLY A 12 -19.84 -22.68 6.15
C GLY A 12 -20.70 -23.38 5.09
N GLY A 13 -21.99 -23.04 4.96
CA GLY A 13 -22.93 -23.76 4.09
C GLY A 13 -23.42 -25.10 4.67
N VAL A 14 -23.77 -26.05 3.80
CA VAL A 14 -24.25 -27.41 4.15
C VAL A 14 -23.08 -28.41 4.23
N LYS A 15 -23.29 -29.73 4.01
CA LYS A 15 -22.27 -30.79 4.12
C LYS A 15 -21.19 -30.70 3.01
N GLY A 16 -20.38 -29.65 3.01
CA GLY A 16 -19.22 -29.47 2.13
C GLY A 16 -17.90 -29.46 2.90
N GLN A 17 -16.79 -29.67 2.21
CA GLN A 17 -15.45 -29.71 2.81
C GLN A 17 -15.10 -28.40 3.56
N LYS A 18 -15.52 -27.24 3.02
CA LYS A 18 -15.34 -25.91 3.64
C LYS A 18 -16.26 -25.64 4.85
N ALA A 19 -17.25 -26.50 5.09
CA ALA A 19 -18.12 -26.43 6.27
C ALA A 19 -17.50 -27.14 7.49
N ARG A 20 -16.39 -27.87 7.29
CA ARG A 20 -15.62 -28.51 8.36
C ARG A 20 -14.54 -27.55 8.85
N THR A 21 -14.25 -27.60 10.15
CA THR A 21 -13.14 -26.85 10.73
C THR A 21 -11.80 -27.39 10.20
N GLY A 22 -10.83 -26.49 10.00
CA GLY A 22 -9.47 -26.87 9.60
C GLY A 22 -9.21 -26.96 8.09
N VAL A 23 -10.23 -26.86 7.23
CA VAL A 23 -10.01 -26.90 5.76
C VAL A 23 -10.05 -25.49 5.16
N ALA A 24 -8.90 -25.02 4.67
CA ALA A 24 -8.79 -23.84 3.83
C ALA A 24 -8.29 -24.24 2.44
N VAL A 25 -9.16 -24.16 1.43
CA VAL A 25 -8.81 -24.39 0.02
C VAL A 25 -8.06 -23.16 -0.51
N LYS A 26 -6.84 -22.91 0.00
CA LYS A 26 -5.98 -21.80 -0.42
C LYS A 26 -5.02 -22.31 -1.49
N GLY A 27 -5.27 -21.93 -2.75
CA GLY A 27 -4.41 -22.30 -3.88
C GLY A 27 -4.65 -23.69 -4.49
N PHE A 28 -5.74 -24.37 -4.11
CA PHE A 28 -6.17 -25.61 -4.76
C PHE A 28 -7.26 -25.32 -5.78
N GLU A 29 -6.96 -25.59 -7.05
CA GLU A 29 -7.82 -25.33 -8.22
C GLU A 29 -8.55 -26.61 -8.69
N GLY A 30 -8.93 -27.50 -7.75
CA GLY A 30 -9.74 -28.67 -8.09
C GLY A 30 -9.00 -29.83 -8.78
N GLY A 31 -7.68 -29.93 -8.60
CA GLY A 31 -6.83 -30.95 -9.24
C GLY A 31 -6.04 -30.43 -10.44
N GLN A 32 -6.33 -29.20 -10.87
CA GLN A 32 -5.54 -28.47 -11.85
C GLN A 32 -4.19 -28.03 -11.23
N MET A 33 -3.09 -28.06 -12.01
CA MET A 33 -1.82 -27.47 -11.56
C MET A 33 -2.03 -25.97 -11.25
N PRO A 34 -1.74 -25.51 -10.03
CA PRO A 34 -2.03 -24.13 -9.64
C PRO A 34 -1.29 -23.09 -10.49
N LEU A 35 -1.91 -21.93 -10.71
CA LEU A 35 -1.36 -20.87 -11.56
C LEU A 35 0.06 -20.42 -11.13
N HIS A 36 0.33 -20.37 -9.82
CA HIS A 36 1.64 -19.98 -9.27
C HIS A 36 2.77 -21.00 -9.54
N ARG A 37 2.44 -22.21 -10.00
CA ARG A 37 3.42 -23.22 -10.44
C ARG A 37 3.53 -23.30 -11.96
N ARG A 38 2.50 -22.84 -12.68
CA ARG A 38 2.45 -22.83 -14.15
C ARG A 38 3.22 -21.68 -14.75
N LEU A 39 3.11 -20.50 -14.14
CA LEU A 39 3.86 -19.34 -14.60
C LEU A 39 5.32 -19.45 -14.13
N PRO A 40 6.29 -19.11 -15.00
CA PRO A 40 7.68 -19.06 -14.59
C PRO A 40 7.88 -17.96 -13.53
N LYS A 41 8.77 -18.20 -12.57
CA LYS A 41 9.22 -17.15 -11.64
C LYS A 41 9.96 -16.09 -12.47
N ARG A 42 9.51 -14.84 -12.40
CA ARG A 42 10.06 -13.75 -13.22
C ARG A 42 10.94 -12.83 -12.38
N GLY A 43 12.18 -12.66 -12.81
CA GLY A 43 13.15 -11.75 -12.19
C GLY A 43 13.58 -12.16 -10.79
N PHE A 44 14.19 -11.20 -10.09
CA PHE A 44 14.55 -11.30 -8.67
C PHE A 44 14.12 -10.00 -7.98
N TRP A 45 13.92 -10.07 -6.66
CA TRP A 45 13.69 -8.87 -5.84
C TRP A 45 15.04 -8.31 -5.39
N ASN A 46 15.32 -7.04 -5.67
CA ASN A 46 16.57 -6.39 -5.25
C ASN A 46 16.45 -5.90 -3.80
N PRO A 47 17.19 -6.46 -2.84
CA PRO A 47 17.14 -6.02 -1.44
C PRO A 47 17.84 -4.67 -1.20
N PHE A 48 18.62 -4.16 -2.16
CA PHE A 48 19.37 -2.91 -2.05
C PHE A 48 18.72 -1.77 -2.84
N SER A 49 17.45 -1.88 -3.22
CA SER A 49 16.74 -0.78 -3.87
C SER A 49 16.50 0.34 -2.87
N THR A 50 16.93 1.55 -3.23
CA THR A 50 16.63 2.77 -2.49
C THR A 50 15.21 3.23 -2.80
N ASP A 51 14.37 3.33 -1.77
CA ASP A 51 13.02 3.86 -1.88
C ASP A 51 13.02 5.36 -1.56
N TYR A 52 12.84 6.20 -2.58
CA TYR A 52 12.73 7.64 -2.40
C TYR A 52 11.29 8.09 -2.13
N ASN A 53 11.14 9.24 -1.47
CA ASN A 53 9.88 9.97 -1.46
C ASN A 53 9.77 10.81 -2.72
N GLU A 54 8.77 10.54 -3.55
CA GLU A 54 8.49 11.33 -4.73
C GLU A 54 7.71 12.59 -4.35
N VAL A 55 8.29 13.77 -4.64
CA VAL A 55 7.68 15.06 -4.35
C VAL A 55 7.55 15.86 -5.64
N ASN A 56 6.32 16.24 -5.98
CA ASN A 56 6.02 17.07 -7.14
C ASN A 56 6.14 18.56 -6.82
N LEU A 57 6.54 19.37 -7.81
CA LEU A 57 6.63 20.82 -7.69
C LEU A 57 5.30 21.47 -7.30
N GLY A 58 4.17 21.05 -7.89
CA GLY A 58 2.85 21.59 -7.53
C GLY A 58 2.45 21.34 -6.06
N ARG A 59 2.93 20.25 -5.46
CA ARG A 59 2.68 19.96 -4.03
C ARG A 59 3.52 20.87 -3.12
N ILE A 60 4.71 21.26 -3.56
CA ILE A 60 5.54 22.25 -2.88
C ILE A 60 4.88 23.62 -2.97
N GLN A 61 4.37 24.01 -4.14
CA GLN A 61 3.66 25.27 -4.33
C GLN A 61 2.44 25.40 -3.40
N GLN A 62 1.60 24.37 -3.34
CA GLN A 62 0.47 24.33 -2.38
C GLN A 62 0.93 24.42 -0.92
N ALA A 63 2.08 23.84 -0.58
CA ALA A 63 2.62 23.91 0.77
C ALA A 63 3.18 25.32 1.11
N VAL A 64 3.71 26.04 0.13
CA VAL A 64 4.10 27.45 0.26
C VAL A 64 2.87 28.34 0.40
N GLU A 65 1.87 28.17 -0.46
CA GLU A 65 0.61 28.95 -0.41
C GLU A 65 -0.17 28.74 0.89
N SER A 66 -0.16 27.52 1.42
CA SER A 66 -0.79 27.20 2.72
C SER A 66 0.03 27.64 3.93
N GLY A 67 1.17 28.31 3.73
CA GLY A 67 2.04 28.81 4.79
C GLY A 67 2.75 27.70 5.59
N LYS A 68 2.74 26.46 5.08
CA LYS A 68 3.40 25.31 5.71
C LYS A 68 4.88 25.23 5.38
N LEU A 69 5.31 25.90 4.31
CA LEU A 69 6.71 26.11 3.95
C LEU A 69 6.97 27.60 3.78
N ALA A 70 8.02 28.12 4.41
CA ALA A 70 8.44 29.51 4.23
C ALA A 70 9.15 29.69 2.89
N ALA A 71 8.69 30.63 2.08
CA ALA A 71 9.35 31.00 0.83
C ALA A 71 10.70 31.68 1.13
N GLY A 72 11.81 31.02 0.80
CA GLY A 72 13.17 31.55 0.98
C GLY A 72 14.04 30.79 1.99
N GLU A 73 13.48 29.83 2.73
CA GLU A 73 14.26 28.91 3.58
C GLU A 73 14.69 27.64 2.82
N PRO A 74 15.78 26.98 3.25
CA PRO A 74 16.22 25.73 2.63
C PRO A 74 15.15 24.63 2.81
N VAL A 75 14.69 24.07 1.69
CA VAL A 75 13.73 22.96 1.67
C VAL A 75 14.45 21.66 2.03
N THR A 76 14.59 21.40 3.34
CA THR A 76 15.20 20.18 3.88
C THR A 76 14.16 19.06 4.02
N VAL A 77 14.62 17.81 4.19
CA VAL A 77 13.73 16.66 4.41
C VAL A 77 12.87 16.84 5.67
N GLU A 78 13.44 17.48 6.70
CA GLU A 78 12.74 17.81 7.95
C GLU A 78 11.64 18.86 7.72
N ALA A 79 11.93 19.90 6.94
CA ALA A 79 10.93 20.90 6.56
C ALA A 79 9.77 20.27 5.77
N LEU A 80 10.07 19.35 4.85
CA LEU A 80 9.07 18.62 4.06
C LEU A 80 8.20 17.67 4.91
N LEU A 81 8.75 17.11 5.99
CA LEU A 81 8.02 16.32 6.98
C LEU A 81 7.11 17.22 7.82
N ALA A 82 7.64 18.34 8.33
CA ALA A 82 6.88 19.30 9.13
C ALA A 82 5.72 19.93 8.33
N ALA A 83 5.95 20.20 7.05
CA ALA A 83 4.92 20.70 6.14
C ALA A 83 3.87 19.63 5.74
N GLY A 84 4.09 18.36 6.08
CA GLY A 84 3.22 17.25 5.68
C GLY A 84 3.27 16.92 4.18
N VAL A 85 4.29 17.42 3.46
CA VAL A 85 4.51 17.09 2.05
C VAL A 85 4.98 15.65 1.94
N CYS A 86 5.83 15.20 2.87
CA CYS A 86 6.26 13.82 3.06
C CYS A 86 5.71 13.27 4.37
N SER A 87 5.32 11.99 4.42
CA SER A 87 4.81 11.36 5.66
C SER A 87 5.88 10.66 6.49
N LYS A 88 6.91 10.09 5.84
CA LYS A 88 7.99 9.35 6.50
C LYS A 88 9.31 9.66 5.82
N PRO A 89 10.43 9.82 6.56
CA PRO A 89 11.74 9.81 5.95
C PRO A 89 11.99 8.41 5.37
N ARG A 90 12.10 8.31 4.05
CA ARG A 90 12.60 7.11 3.38
C ARG A 90 14.11 7.28 3.12
N ASP A 91 14.65 6.67 2.07
CA ASP A 91 16.08 6.78 1.71
C ASP A 91 16.46 8.13 1.07
N GLY A 92 15.49 9.04 0.92
CA GLY A 92 15.70 10.41 0.45
C GLY A 92 14.45 11.00 -0.20
N VAL A 93 14.62 12.14 -0.89
CA VAL A 93 13.56 12.83 -1.63
C VAL A 93 13.94 12.94 -3.10
N LYS A 94 13.04 12.53 -3.98
CA LYS A 94 13.14 12.69 -5.43
C LYS A 94 12.14 13.75 -5.88
N LEU A 95 12.65 14.85 -6.43
CA LEU A 95 11.83 15.90 -7.01
C LEU A 95 11.38 15.51 -8.42
N LEU A 96 10.08 15.64 -8.68
CA LEU A 96 9.45 15.35 -9.97
C LEU A 96 8.79 16.61 -10.54
N GLY A 97 8.98 16.83 -11.84
CA GLY A 97 8.50 18.00 -12.57
C GLY A 97 7.05 17.92 -13.05
N ALA A 98 6.13 17.52 -12.18
CA ALA A 98 4.70 17.54 -12.48
C ALA A 98 4.03 18.73 -11.78
N GLY A 99 3.66 19.75 -12.56
CA GLY A 99 3.05 21.00 -12.11
C GLY A 99 3.71 22.23 -12.75
N GLU A 100 2.93 23.31 -12.94
CA GLU A 100 3.44 24.61 -13.37
C GLU A 100 3.91 25.43 -12.14
N ILE A 101 4.88 26.32 -12.37
CA ILE A 101 5.46 27.23 -11.36
C ILE A 101 4.51 28.39 -11.10
#